data_AF-A0A974H7N8-F1
#
_entry.id   AF-A0A974H7N8-F1
#
_cell.length_a   1.000
_cell.length_b   1.000
_cell.length_c   1.000
_cell.angle_alpha   90.00
_cell.angle_beta   90.00
_cell.angle_gamma   90.00
#
_symmetry.space_group_name_H-M   'P 1'
#
loop_
_entity.id
_entity.type
_entity.pdbx_description
1 polymer ?
#
loop_
_entity_poly.entity_id
_entity_poly.type
_entity_poly.pdbx_seq_one_letter_code
_entity_poly.pdbx_strand_id
1 'polypeptide(L)' 'MVVYWRQAGLSYIRYSQICAKAVRAALKPQFKVEAEKAAAVNVRITKLKKD' A
#
# COMPACT_ATOMS: atom_id res chain seq x y z
N MET A 1 13.94 -20.51 6.63
CA MET A 1 13.25 -20.26 5.35
C MET A 1 12.54 -18.91 5.45
N VAL A 2 12.95 -17.92 4.67
CA VAL A 2 12.41 -16.55 4.71
C VAL A 2 11.62 -16.31 3.44
N VAL A 3 10.43 -15.73 3.55
CA VAL A 3 9.57 -15.38 2.40
C VAL A 3 10.24 -14.33 1.51
N TYR A 4 10.09 -14.46 0.18
CA TYR A 4 10.81 -13.66 -0.82
C TYR A 4 10.66 -12.13 -0.64
N TRP A 5 9.49 -11.65 -0.23
CA TRP A 5 9.27 -10.21 -0.01
C TRP A 5 10.03 -9.65 1.19
N ARG A 6 10.31 -10.48 2.22
CA ARG A 6 11.20 -10.09 3.34
C ARG A 6 12.66 -10.01 2.88
N GLN A 7 13.08 -10.91 2.00
CA GLN A 7 14.43 -10.87 1.40
C GLN A 7 14.61 -9.63 0.53
N ALA A 8 13.56 -9.19 -0.17
CA ALA A 8 13.53 -7.96 -0.95
C ALA A 8 13.42 -6.66 -0.10
N GLY A 9 13.52 -6.76 1.23
CA GLY A 9 13.47 -5.60 2.12
C GLY A 9 12.09 -4.95 2.28
N LEU A 10 11.00 -5.61 1.85
CA LEU A 10 9.66 -5.11 2.11
C LEU A 10 9.26 -5.36 3.56
N SER A 11 8.77 -4.31 4.22
CA SER A 11 8.00 -4.48 5.44
C SER A 11 6.66 -5.14 5.12
N TYR A 12 6.09 -5.85 6.10
CA TYR A 12 4.78 -6.46 5.96
C TYR A 12 3.69 -5.44 5.59
N ILE A 13 3.75 -4.23 6.15
CA ILE A 13 2.82 -3.14 5.85
C ILE A 13 2.88 -2.80 4.35
N ARG A 14 4.09 -2.64 3.79
CA ARG A 14 4.27 -2.33 2.36
C ARG A 14 3.81 -3.48 1.48
N TYR A 15 4.14 -4.72 1.85
CA TYR A 15 3.66 -5.91 1.15
C TYR A 15 2.13 -5.97 1.09
N SER A 16 1.47 -5.81 2.24
CA SER A 16 0.00 -5.82 2.33
C SER A 16 -0.65 -4.70 1.49
N GLN A 17 -0.09 -3.50 1.51
CA GLN A 17 -0.55 -2.38 0.69
C GLN A 17 -0.49 -2.69 -0.83
N ILE A 18 0.57 -3.35 -1.29
CA ILE A 18 0.73 -3.76 -2.69
C ILE A 18 -0.34 -4.78 -3.08
N CYS A 19 -0.54 -5.82 -2.26
CA CYS A 19 -1.57 -6.82 -2.49
C CYS A 19 -2.97 -6.18 -2.54
N ALA A 20 -3.26 -5.27 -1.60
CA ALA A 20 -4.53 -4.57 -1.58
C ALA A 20 -4.74 -3.70 -2.84
N LYS A 21 -3.67 -3.10 -3.39
CA LYS A 21 -3.75 -2.36 -4.67
C LYS A 21 -4.07 -3.29 -5.84
N ALA A 22 -3.42 -4.45 -5.92
CA ALA A 22 -3.66 -5.44 -6.97
C ALA A 22 -5.12 -5.94 -6.94
N VAL A 23 -5.65 -6.23 -5.75
CA VAL A 23 -7.05 -6.64 -5.59
C VAL A 23 -8.02 -5.55 -6.04
N ARG A 24 -7.82 -4.30 -5.62
CA ARG A 24 -8.67 -3.16 -6.05
C ARG A 24 -8.67 -2.94 -7.56
N ALA A 25 -7.52 -3.13 -8.22
CA ALA A 25 -7.43 -3.00 -9.66
C ALA A 25 -8.26 -4.05 -10.42
N ALA A 26 -8.44 -5.24 -9.82
CA ALA A 26 -9.20 -6.35 -10.38
C ALA A 26 -10.71 -6.31 -10.05
N LEU A 27 -11.19 -5.32 -9.28
CA LEU A 27 -12.62 -5.18 -8.98
C LEU A 27 -13.42 -4.76 -10.21
N LYS A 28 -14.71 -5.13 -10.22
CA LYS A 28 -15.68 -4.62 -11.22
C LYS A 28 -15.76 -3.09 -11.15
N PRO A 29 -16.01 -2.39 -12.28
CA PRO A 29 -16.03 -0.93 -12.33
C PRO A 29 -16.94 -0.28 -11.29
N GLN A 30 -18.11 -0.88 -11.04
CA GLN A 30 -19.09 -0.40 -10.07
C GLN A 30 -18.56 -0.30 -8.62
N PHE A 31 -17.58 -1.12 -8.24
CA PHE A 31 -16.99 -1.13 -6.90
C PHE A 31 -15.59 -0.49 -6.86
N LYS A 32 -14.94 -0.37 -8.02
CA LYS A 32 -13.59 0.14 -8.14
C LYS A 32 -13.48 1.60 -7.69
N VAL A 33 -14.46 2.43 -8.05
CA VAL A 33 -14.47 3.86 -7.71
C VAL A 33 -14.45 4.09 -6.20
N GLU A 34 -15.28 3.35 -5.45
CA GLU A 34 -15.34 3.46 -3.99
C GLU A 34 -14.05 2.92 -3.34
N ALA A 35 -13.55 1.79 -3.85
CA ALA A 35 -12.32 1.19 -3.36
C ALA A 35 -11.09 2.08 -3.60
N GLU A 36 -11.05 2.82 -4.71
CA GLU A 36 -10.00 3.80 -5.03
C GLU A 36 -10.04 5.01 -4.11
N LYS A 37 -11.24 5.52 -3.76
CA LYS A 37 -11.39 6.60 -2.77
C LYS A 37 -10.78 6.22 -1.42
N ALA A 38 -11.03 4.99 -0.96
CA ALA A 38 -10.47 4.50 0.30
C ALA A 38 -8.94 4.28 0.25
N ALA A 39 -8.35 4.17 -0.94
CA ALA A 39 -6.92 3.97 -1.12
C ALA A 39 -6.10 5.28 -1.14
N ALA A 40 -6.75 6.44 -1.10
CA ALA A 40 -6.09 7.73 -1.14
C ALA A 40 -5.21 7.95 0.10
N VAL A 41 -3.94 8.33 -0.10
CA VAL A 41 -2.99 8.68 0.97
C VAL A 41 -2.86 10.20 1.02
N ASN A 42 -3.47 10.81 2.02
CA ASN A 42 -3.50 12.28 2.17
C ASN A 42 -2.48 12.81 3.19
N VAL A 43 -1.60 11.95 3.70
CA VAL A 43 -0.66 12.30 4.77
C VAL A 43 0.72 12.55 4.19
N ARG A 44 1.28 13.73 4.46
CA ARG A 44 2.68 14.08 4.17
C ARG A 44 3.49 14.01 5.46
N ILE A 45 4.58 13.25 5.44
CA ILE A 45 5.51 13.17 6.57
C ILE A 45 6.67 14.13 6.31
N THR A 46 6.87 15.10 7.20
CA THR A 46 8.04 15.98 7.20
C THR A 46 9.02 15.52 8.26
N LYS A 47 10.27 15.25 7.87
CA LYS A 47 11.33 14.94 8.83
C LYS A 47 11.74 16.23 9.52
N LEU A 48 11.54 16.30 10.83
CA LEU A 48 12.11 17.38 11.65
C LEU A 48 13.60 17.08 11.84
N LYS A 49 14.46 17.99 11.39
CA LYS A 49 15.89 17.94 11.73
C LYS A 49 16.03 18.51 13.14
N LYS A 50 16.59 17.73 14.05
CA LYS A 50 17.00 18.19 15.37
C LYS A 50 18.46 18.57 15.27
N ASP A 51 18.77 19.85 15.52
CA ASP A 51 20.14 20.36 15.67
C ASP A 51 20.84 19.75 16.90
#